data_AF-A0A957TA83-F1
#
_entry.id   AF-A0A957TA83-F1
#
_cell.length_a   1.000
_cell.length_b   1.000
_cell.length_c   1.000
_cell.angle_alpha   90.00
_cell.angle_beta   90.00
_cell.angle_gamma   90.00
#
_symmetry.space_group_name_H-M   'P 1'
#
loop_
_entity.id
_entity.type
_entity.pdbx_description
1 polymer ?
#
loop_
_entity_poly.entity_id
_entity_poly.type
_entity_poly.pdbx_seq_one_letter_code
_entity_poly.pdbx_strand_id
1 'polypeptide(L)'
;MTHVTRNTQHEMTIRRLLATLRLLFLYTILCAGILTTILIVRAAIEDGPTPAAPQPPADAPAAQIPLLGVTVDLTQYPTAAERRHALRRLHDAGFGWVRQRVDWSTVEPARGDLHWGEIDAILADIVAAQLTPVIVLDGSPAWARHPRDADNPLAPPADFADFARFAAAFADRYGEDVRFYQIWDEPNIAPHWGNRLIEPVHYARLLKDAAAAVRAADADAVIVTAALAPTRDRGHTAVDEVTFLQRLYAAGGAADFDAVAVQPFGFGNPPADPRSRVDVLNFARLRLIRRVMIAAGDAETPIWAVRFGWNRVPNANWGTVTPLAQFDYTADAIAQARSWPWLSALGWPLDRPADTGCDDDAQSSAWHCGDPNWGFALFDAVGFPEPLLAAFLVPGNPSTRALPPWTIPAALIGFAVLAALIVRRSAAAVRVLPLSAWLTRHRAERIIILIILIIIYYFATWPPLIGLCLIAAAVVIYARPIDGVILAALLIPFHFQHKDINLVAFTLSLPPAHAALLATVPALIRSHRSPTPSLQSPVP
;
A
#
# COMPACT_ATOMS: atom_id res chain seq x y z
N MET A 1 29.99 51.85 44.44
CA MET A 1 29.46 50.46 44.54
C MET A 1 28.29 50.16 43.58
N THR A 2 27.47 51.14 43.21
CA THR A 2 26.29 50.97 42.32
C THR A 2 26.59 50.76 40.83
N HIS A 3 27.75 51.17 40.32
CA HIS A 3 28.15 50.94 38.92
C HIS A 3 28.67 49.52 38.65
N VAL A 4 29.34 48.90 39.62
CA VAL A 4 29.90 47.54 39.49
C VAL A 4 28.79 46.49 39.49
N THR A 5 27.76 46.67 40.33
CA THR A 5 26.60 45.76 40.42
C THR A 5 25.73 45.78 39.15
N ARG A 6 25.56 46.96 38.52
CA ARG A 6 24.79 47.10 37.28
C ARG A 6 25.45 46.41 36.09
N ASN A 7 26.79 46.44 36.03
CA ASN A 7 27.56 45.79 34.96
C ASN A 7 27.50 44.26 35.07
N THR A 8 27.61 43.71 36.29
CA THR A 8 27.47 42.27 36.54
C THR A 8 26.07 41.73 36.22
N GLN A 9 25.02 42.54 36.42
CA GLN A 9 23.64 42.14 36.14
C GLN A 9 23.34 42.14 34.64
N HIS A 10 23.92 43.06 33.88
CA HIS A 10 23.82 43.08 32.42
C HIS A 10 24.54 41.89 31.78
N GLU A 11 25.75 41.58 32.26
CA GLU A 11 26.53 40.43 31.80
C GLU A 11 25.84 39.08 32.09
N MET A 12 25.23 38.94 33.28
CA MET A 12 24.39 37.77 33.60
C MET A 12 23.16 37.64 32.69
N THR A 13 22.56 38.75 32.29
CA THR A 13 21.37 38.76 31.41
C THR A 13 21.74 38.32 29.99
N ILE A 14 22.86 38.82 29.46
CA ILE A 14 23.38 38.40 28.15
C ILE A 14 23.77 36.92 28.14
N ARG A 15 24.47 36.44 29.19
CA ARG A 15 24.81 35.01 29.31
C ARG A 15 23.58 34.09 29.34
N ARG A 16 22.51 34.53 30.00
CA ARG A 16 21.22 33.79 30.03
C ARG A 16 20.53 33.81 28.67
N LEU A 17 20.45 34.97 28.01
CA LEU A 17 19.87 35.08 26.67
C LEU A 17 20.59 34.19 25.66
N LEU A 18 21.93 34.23 25.64
CA LEU A 18 22.75 33.38 24.78
C LEU A 18 22.58 31.90 25.10
N ALA A 19 22.48 31.52 26.38
CA ALA A 19 22.21 30.13 26.77
C ALA A 19 20.82 29.65 26.30
N THR A 20 19.80 30.50 26.39
CA THR A 20 18.43 30.19 25.91
C THR A 20 18.39 30.07 24.39
N LEU A 21 18.97 31.03 23.65
CA LEU A 21 19.06 30.98 22.19
C LEU A 21 19.83 29.75 21.71
N ARG A 22 20.92 29.41 22.40
CA ARG A 22 21.70 28.20 22.12
C ARG A 22 20.89 26.93 22.36
N LEU A 23 20.12 26.86 23.45
CA LEU A 23 19.24 25.71 23.72
C LEU A 23 18.15 25.58 22.66
N LEU A 24 17.51 26.68 22.28
CA LEU A 24 16.49 26.70 21.24
C LEU A 24 17.06 26.26 19.89
N PHE A 25 18.26 26.72 19.53
CA PHE A 25 18.96 26.29 18.32
C PHE A 25 19.32 24.80 18.35
N LEU A 26 19.93 24.31 19.44
CA LEU A 26 20.28 22.89 19.61
C LEU A 26 19.04 21.99 19.58
N TYR A 27 17.93 22.48 20.13
CA TYR A 27 16.65 21.80 20.12
C TYR A 27 16.05 21.72 18.72
N THR A 28 16.06 22.82 17.96
CA THR A 28 15.63 22.81 16.55
C THR A 28 16.44 21.80 15.73
N ILE A 29 17.76 21.74 15.95
CA ILE A 29 18.62 20.74 15.30
C ILE A 29 18.24 19.32 15.70
N LEU A 30 17.92 19.07 16.98
CA LEU A 30 17.47 17.75 17.43
C LEU A 30 16.17 17.34 16.73
N CYS A 31 15.19 18.24 16.67
CA CYS A 31 13.91 18.00 16.02
C CYS A 31 14.09 17.67 14.53
N ALA A 32 14.88 18.49 13.83
CA ALA A 32 15.21 18.29 12.44
C ALA A 32 15.93 16.95 12.24
N GLY A 33 16.90 16.61 13.10
CA GLY A 33 17.61 15.33 13.05
C GLY A 33 16.71 14.12 13.26
N ILE A 34 15.78 14.16 14.23
CA ILE A 34 14.78 13.10 14.45
C ILE A 34 13.92 12.94 13.19
N LEU A 35 13.35 14.04 12.70
CA LEU A 35 12.47 14.02 11.53
C LEU A 35 13.19 13.47 10.30
N THR A 36 14.39 13.99 10.00
CA THR A 36 15.20 13.54 8.87
C THR A 36 15.55 12.06 8.99
N THR A 37 15.91 11.58 10.18
CA THR A 37 16.22 10.15 10.39
C THR A 37 15.00 9.28 10.17
N ILE A 38 13.84 9.67 10.71
CA ILE A 38 12.57 8.97 10.50
C ILE A 38 12.22 8.92 9.00
N LEU A 39 12.35 10.04 8.29
CA LEU A 39 12.07 10.11 6.85
C LEU A 39 13.03 9.25 6.02
N ILE A 40 14.33 9.23 6.36
CA ILE A 40 15.33 8.39 5.69
C ILE A 40 15.04 6.91 5.95
N VAL A 41 14.79 6.53 7.21
CA VAL A 41 14.48 5.13 7.56
C VAL A 41 13.19 4.68 6.88
N ARG A 42 12.16 5.51 6.90
CA ARG A 42 10.90 5.24 6.20
C ARG A 42 11.11 5.06 4.71
N ALA A 43 11.80 5.98 4.04
CA ALA A 43 12.12 5.87 2.61
C ALA A 43 12.95 4.62 2.32
N ALA A 44 13.93 4.28 3.17
CA ALA A 44 14.74 3.08 3.01
C ALA A 44 13.93 1.79 3.12
N ILE A 45 12.88 1.77 3.93
CA ILE A 45 12.02 0.60 4.11
C ILE A 45 10.96 0.52 3.02
N GLU A 46 10.34 1.65 2.69
CA GLU A 46 9.39 1.74 1.60
C GLU A 46 10.06 1.40 0.26
N ASP A 47 11.24 1.93 -0.02
CA ASP A 47 11.90 1.78 -1.32
C ASP A 47 12.84 0.55 -1.38
N GLY A 48 13.41 0.16 -0.23
CA GLY A 48 14.30 -1.01 -0.08
C GLY A 48 13.55 -2.34 -0.10
N PRO A 49 14.26 -3.47 -0.33
CA PRO A 49 13.72 -4.76 -0.79
C PRO A 49 12.55 -5.31 0.04
N THR A 50 11.74 -6.16 -0.58
CA THR A 50 10.67 -6.89 0.12
C THR A 50 11.31 -7.76 1.22
N PRO A 51 10.74 -7.83 2.44
CA PRO A 51 11.27 -8.68 3.50
C PRO A 51 11.42 -10.13 3.03
N ALA A 52 12.46 -10.80 3.51
CA ALA A 52 12.61 -12.24 3.30
C ALA A 52 11.42 -12.95 3.95
N ALA A 53 10.75 -13.80 3.17
CA ALA A 53 9.57 -14.56 3.58
C ALA A 53 9.53 -15.88 2.80
N PRO A 54 8.78 -16.89 3.27
CA PRO A 54 8.47 -18.08 2.48
C PRO A 54 8.01 -17.69 1.07
N GLN A 55 8.44 -18.46 0.08
CA GLN A 55 7.97 -18.30 -1.29
C GLN A 55 6.80 -19.26 -1.52
N PRO A 56 5.92 -18.97 -2.48
CA PRO A 56 4.91 -19.95 -2.89
C PRO A 56 5.56 -21.29 -3.24
N PRO A 57 4.97 -22.42 -2.82
CA PRO A 57 5.42 -23.73 -3.25
C PRO A 57 5.41 -23.79 -4.78
N ALA A 58 6.51 -24.24 -5.38
CA ALA A 58 6.65 -24.27 -6.85
C ALA A 58 5.63 -25.22 -7.51
N ASP A 59 5.14 -26.21 -6.75
CA ASP A 59 4.13 -27.18 -7.13
C ASP A 59 2.70 -26.73 -6.79
N ALA A 60 2.50 -25.58 -6.13
CA ALA A 60 1.16 -25.05 -5.89
C ALA A 60 0.44 -24.78 -7.23
N PRO A 61 -0.81 -25.24 -7.44
CA PRO A 61 -1.58 -25.00 -8.66
C PRO A 61 -1.54 -23.57 -9.18
N ALA A 62 -1.72 -22.59 -8.28
CA ALA A 62 -1.69 -21.17 -8.59
C ALA A 62 -0.30 -20.64 -9.00
N ALA A 63 0.77 -21.39 -8.74
CA ALA A 63 2.13 -21.07 -9.16
C ALA A 63 2.53 -21.71 -10.49
N GLN A 64 1.74 -22.65 -11.03
CA GLN A 64 2.04 -23.42 -12.24
C GLN A 64 1.51 -22.78 -13.55
N ILE A 65 1.09 -21.53 -13.53
CA ILE A 65 0.67 -20.81 -14.73
C ILE A 65 1.88 -20.30 -15.53
N PRO A 66 1.86 -20.28 -16.88
CA PRO A 66 2.88 -19.59 -17.65
C PRO A 66 2.99 -18.12 -17.23
N LEU A 67 4.23 -17.59 -17.14
CA LEU A 67 4.42 -16.23 -16.63
C LEU A 67 3.67 -15.18 -17.46
N LEU A 68 3.74 -15.25 -18.79
CA LEU A 68 3.17 -14.24 -19.68
C LEU A 68 1.76 -14.60 -20.12
N GLY A 69 0.86 -13.63 -20.02
CA GLY A 69 -0.45 -13.70 -20.65
C GLY A 69 -0.99 -12.33 -21.05
N VAL A 70 -2.24 -12.30 -21.47
CA VAL A 70 -2.87 -11.10 -22.04
C VAL A 70 -4.37 -11.10 -21.76
N THR A 71 -4.93 -9.94 -21.44
CA THR A 71 -6.38 -9.73 -21.35
C THR A 71 -6.94 -9.50 -22.75
N VAL A 72 -8.00 -10.23 -23.08
CA VAL A 72 -8.67 -10.21 -24.37
C VAL A 72 -10.16 -9.99 -24.15
N ASP A 73 -10.81 -9.37 -25.14
CA ASP A 73 -12.26 -9.45 -25.27
C ASP A 73 -12.59 -10.22 -26.56
N LEU A 74 -12.90 -11.50 -26.42
CA LEU A 74 -13.15 -12.37 -27.57
C LEU A 74 -14.57 -12.24 -28.13
N THR A 75 -15.51 -11.59 -27.42
CA THR A 75 -16.87 -11.33 -27.92
C THR A 75 -16.88 -10.24 -29.00
N GLN A 76 -15.83 -9.41 -29.04
CA GLN A 76 -15.70 -8.35 -30.04
C GLN A 76 -15.40 -8.87 -31.46
N TYR A 77 -15.04 -10.15 -31.63
CA TYR A 77 -14.68 -10.71 -32.93
C TYR A 77 -15.92 -11.22 -33.67
N PRO A 78 -16.27 -10.66 -34.85
CA PRO A 78 -17.50 -10.99 -35.56
C PRO A 78 -17.52 -12.43 -36.09
N THR A 79 -16.35 -13.04 -36.32
CA THR A 79 -16.24 -14.40 -36.86
C THR A 79 -15.30 -15.28 -36.04
N ALA A 80 -15.61 -16.59 -36.00
CA ALA A 80 -14.73 -17.59 -35.37
C ALA A 80 -13.34 -17.64 -36.04
N ALA A 81 -13.25 -17.38 -37.35
CA ALA A 81 -11.98 -17.37 -38.07
C ALA A 81 -11.05 -16.25 -37.56
N GLU A 82 -11.60 -15.04 -37.37
CA GLU A 82 -10.84 -13.91 -36.83
C GLU A 82 -10.44 -14.14 -35.38
N ARG A 83 -11.36 -14.64 -34.54
CA ARG A 83 -11.06 -14.98 -33.14
C ARG A 83 -9.92 -16.00 -33.03
N ARG A 84 -9.99 -17.10 -33.82
CA ARG A 84 -8.93 -18.12 -33.88
C ARG A 84 -7.62 -17.58 -34.43
N HIS A 85 -7.67 -16.64 -35.37
CA HIS A 85 -6.47 -15.99 -35.88
C HIS A 85 -5.82 -15.13 -34.80
N ALA A 86 -6.60 -14.32 -34.08
CA ALA A 86 -6.10 -13.51 -32.97
C ALA A 86 -5.45 -14.36 -31.87
N LEU A 87 -6.10 -15.43 -31.43
CA LEU A 87 -5.56 -16.35 -30.43
C LEU A 87 -4.25 -17.01 -30.88
N ARG A 88 -4.18 -17.48 -32.12
CA ARG A 88 -2.92 -18.05 -32.65
C ARG A 88 -1.77 -17.05 -32.64
N ARG A 89 -2.02 -15.78 -32.99
CA ARG A 89 -0.97 -14.74 -32.94
C ARG A 89 -0.48 -14.47 -31.51
N LEU A 90 -1.37 -14.54 -30.52
CA LEU A 90 -0.99 -14.40 -29.12
C LEU A 90 -0.13 -15.57 -28.66
N HIS A 91 -0.51 -16.80 -29.03
CA HIS A 91 0.32 -17.98 -28.79
C HIS A 91 1.70 -17.85 -29.45
N ASP A 92 1.75 -17.49 -30.74
CA ASP A 92 3.00 -17.31 -31.51
C ASP A 92 3.88 -16.19 -30.93
N ALA A 93 3.28 -15.19 -30.27
CA ALA A 93 3.99 -14.12 -29.57
C ALA A 93 4.53 -14.54 -28.18
N GLY A 94 4.30 -15.78 -27.75
CA GLY A 94 4.83 -16.34 -26.51
C GLY A 94 3.93 -16.15 -25.28
N PHE A 95 2.67 -15.74 -25.45
CA PHE A 95 1.70 -15.73 -24.36
C PHE A 95 1.22 -17.17 -24.10
N GLY A 96 1.16 -17.56 -22.82
CA GLY A 96 0.71 -18.90 -22.42
C GLY A 96 -0.72 -18.95 -21.90
N TRP A 97 -1.29 -17.79 -21.57
CA TRP A 97 -2.66 -17.68 -21.07
C TRP A 97 -3.36 -16.42 -21.57
N VAL A 98 -4.69 -16.49 -21.62
CA VAL A 98 -5.56 -15.36 -21.94
C VAL A 98 -6.56 -15.14 -20.81
N ARG A 99 -6.77 -13.88 -20.45
CA ARG A 99 -7.77 -13.49 -19.46
C ARG A 99 -9.01 -12.96 -20.18
N GLN A 100 -10.11 -13.71 -20.07
CA GLN A 100 -11.38 -13.43 -20.71
C GLN A 100 -12.46 -13.20 -19.65
N ARG A 101 -13.26 -12.15 -19.85
CA ARG A 101 -14.43 -11.85 -19.02
C ARG A 101 -15.63 -12.69 -19.46
N VAL A 102 -16.37 -13.22 -18.49
CA VAL A 102 -17.67 -13.86 -18.69
C VAL A 102 -18.67 -13.12 -17.82
N ASP A 103 -19.52 -12.32 -18.49
CA ASP A 103 -20.53 -11.51 -17.83
C ASP A 103 -21.75 -12.38 -17.49
N TRP A 104 -22.02 -12.56 -16.20
CA TRP A 104 -23.19 -13.33 -15.74
C TRP A 104 -24.51 -12.82 -16.34
N SER A 105 -24.62 -11.51 -16.55
CA SER A 105 -25.87 -10.92 -17.07
C SER A 105 -26.18 -11.27 -18.52
N THR A 106 -25.15 -11.59 -19.33
CA THR A 106 -25.34 -12.05 -20.71
C THR A 106 -25.61 -13.55 -20.77
N VAL A 107 -25.02 -14.31 -19.84
CA VAL A 107 -25.20 -15.77 -19.77
C VAL A 107 -26.53 -16.16 -19.12
N GLU A 108 -27.00 -15.45 -18.08
CA GLU A 108 -28.25 -15.77 -17.39
C GLU A 108 -29.22 -14.56 -17.36
N PRO A 109 -29.72 -14.11 -18.53
CA PRO A 109 -30.56 -12.92 -18.60
C PRO A 109 -31.86 -13.04 -17.80
N ALA A 110 -32.36 -14.27 -17.61
CA ALA A 110 -33.47 -14.61 -16.72
C ALA A 110 -33.08 -15.78 -15.80
N ARG A 111 -33.56 -15.76 -14.56
CA ARG A 111 -33.19 -16.76 -13.55
C ARG A 111 -33.45 -18.18 -14.03
N GLY A 112 -32.40 -19.00 -14.07
CA GLY A 112 -32.40 -20.39 -14.53
C GLY A 112 -32.34 -20.59 -16.04
N ASP A 113 -32.34 -19.51 -16.84
CA ASP A 113 -32.24 -19.56 -18.30
C ASP A 113 -30.80 -19.23 -18.75
N LEU A 114 -29.96 -20.26 -18.84
CA LEU A 114 -28.52 -20.14 -19.10
C LEU A 114 -28.20 -20.32 -20.59
N HIS A 115 -27.56 -19.31 -21.19
CA HIS A 115 -27.23 -19.22 -22.60
C HIS A 115 -25.70 -19.36 -22.79
N TRP A 116 -25.24 -20.59 -23.02
CA TRP A 116 -23.81 -20.92 -23.06
C TRP A 116 -23.14 -20.78 -24.43
N GLY A 117 -23.90 -20.63 -25.51
CA GLY A 117 -23.38 -20.87 -26.87
C GLY A 117 -22.19 -20.01 -27.29
N GLU A 118 -22.14 -18.73 -26.89
CA GLU A 118 -20.99 -17.86 -27.17
C GLU A 118 -19.76 -18.27 -26.36
N ILE A 119 -19.95 -18.59 -25.08
CA ILE A 119 -18.89 -19.03 -24.16
C ILE A 119 -18.32 -20.38 -24.59
N ASP A 120 -19.17 -21.32 -25.01
CA ASP A 120 -18.78 -22.62 -25.57
C ASP A 120 -17.81 -22.43 -26.75
N ALA A 121 -18.15 -21.53 -27.67
CA ALA A 121 -17.32 -21.25 -28.84
C ALA A 121 -16.00 -20.54 -28.49
N ILE A 122 -16.03 -19.62 -27.52
CA ILE A 122 -14.84 -18.90 -27.06
C ILE A 122 -13.85 -19.85 -26.37
N LEU A 123 -14.30 -20.65 -25.41
CA LEU A 123 -13.44 -21.57 -24.67
C LEU A 123 -12.84 -22.65 -25.59
N ALA A 124 -13.65 -23.22 -26.48
CA ALA A 124 -13.16 -24.17 -27.47
C ALA A 124 -12.05 -23.59 -28.35
N ASP A 125 -12.16 -22.31 -28.75
CA ASP A 125 -11.14 -21.64 -29.56
C ASP A 125 -9.87 -21.32 -28.76
N ILE A 126 -9.99 -20.97 -27.47
CA ILE A 126 -8.85 -20.75 -26.57
C ILE A 126 -8.06 -22.06 -26.40
N VAL A 127 -8.74 -23.16 -26.08
CA VAL A 127 -8.12 -24.48 -25.90
C VAL A 127 -7.48 -24.96 -27.20
N ALA A 128 -8.17 -24.80 -28.34
CA ALA A 128 -7.63 -25.15 -29.66
C ALA A 128 -6.36 -24.35 -30.03
N ALA A 129 -6.21 -23.13 -29.49
CA ALA A 129 -5.02 -22.31 -29.65
C ALA A 129 -3.90 -22.62 -28.64
N GLN A 130 -4.07 -23.65 -27.80
CA GLN A 130 -3.10 -24.04 -26.76
C GLN A 130 -2.79 -22.91 -25.76
N LEU A 131 -3.80 -22.09 -25.47
CA LEU A 131 -3.72 -21.04 -24.47
C LEU A 131 -4.52 -21.46 -23.25
N THR A 132 -4.03 -21.13 -22.07
CA THR A 132 -4.73 -21.39 -20.81
C THR A 132 -5.78 -20.30 -20.56
N PRO A 133 -7.06 -20.63 -20.36
CA PRO A 133 -8.08 -19.65 -20.00
C PRO A 133 -7.97 -19.24 -18.52
N VAL A 134 -7.89 -17.94 -18.28
CA VAL A 134 -8.11 -17.31 -16.96
C VAL A 134 -9.45 -16.58 -17.03
N ILE A 135 -10.47 -17.11 -16.38
CA ILE A 135 -11.84 -16.61 -16.56
C ILE A 135 -12.21 -15.66 -15.43
N VAL A 136 -12.68 -14.46 -15.81
CA VAL A 136 -13.23 -13.50 -14.87
C VAL A 136 -14.74 -13.66 -14.84
N LEU A 137 -15.26 -14.14 -13.71
CA LEU A 137 -16.70 -14.22 -13.47
C LEU A 137 -17.13 -12.94 -12.75
N ASP A 138 -17.96 -12.13 -13.40
CA ASP A 138 -18.48 -10.89 -12.84
C ASP A 138 -19.87 -10.55 -13.40
N GLY A 139 -20.32 -9.32 -13.15
CA GLY A 139 -21.61 -8.83 -13.59
C GLY A 139 -22.74 -9.38 -12.74
N SER A 140 -23.93 -8.84 -12.90
CA SER A 140 -25.14 -9.34 -12.25
C SER A 140 -26.34 -9.07 -13.14
N PRO A 141 -27.16 -10.08 -13.49
CA PRO A 141 -28.36 -9.89 -14.29
C PRO A 141 -29.39 -9.04 -13.55
N ALA A 142 -30.30 -8.41 -14.31
CA ALA A 142 -31.28 -7.48 -13.75
C ALA A 142 -32.14 -8.09 -12.64
N TRP A 143 -32.45 -9.39 -12.74
CA TRP A 143 -33.25 -10.10 -11.73
C TRP A 143 -32.51 -10.37 -10.42
N ALA A 144 -31.17 -10.36 -10.42
CA ALA A 144 -30.33 -10.61 -9.24
C ALA A 144 -29.83 -9.32 -8.58
N ARG A 145 -29.96 -8.16 -9.25
CA ARG A 145 -29.54 -6.86 -8.72
C ARG A 145 -30.55 -6.31 -7.72
N HIS A 146 -30.05 -5.58 -6.72
CA HIS A 146 -30.93 -4.80 -5.84
C HIS A 146 -31.58 -3.66 -6.66
N PRO A 147 -32.86 -3.29 -6.41
CA PRO A 147 -33.55 -2.27 -7.21
C PRO A 147 -32.83 -0.92 -7.30
N ARG A 148 -32.13 -0.52 -6.24
CA ARG A 148 -31.31 0.72 -6.20
C ARG A 148 -30.13 0.72 -7.17
N ASP A 149 -29.70 -0.47 -7.59
CA ASP A 149 -28.52 -0.72 -8.42
C ASP A 149 -28.94 -1.15 -9.84
N ALA A 150 -30.22 -0.92 -10.22
CA ALA A 150 -30.82 -1.42 -11.46
C ALA A 150 -30.04 -1.01 -12.73
N ASP A 151 -29.45 0.18 -12.73
CA ASP A 151 -28.73 0.75 -13.88
C ASP A 151 -27.23 0.42 -13.92
N ASN A 152 -26.72 -0.37 -12.95
CA ASN A 152 -25.33 -0.78 -12.92
C ASN A 152 -25.18 -2.31 -13.01
N PRO A 153 -24.83 -2.88 -14.17
CA PRO A 153 -24.63 -4.33 -14.32
C PRO A 153 -23.42 -4.87 -13.53
N LEU A 154 -22.50 -3.99 -13.11
CA LEU A 154 -21.37 -4.29 -12.23
C LEU A 154 -21.68 -3.98 -10.76
N ALA A 155 -22.95 -3.90 -10.38
CA ALA A 155 -23.32 -3.98 -8.98
C ALA A 155 -23.21 -5.44 -8.51
N PRO A 156 -22.75 -5.70 -7.27
CA PRO A 156 -22.84 -7.04 -6.73
C PRO A 156 -24.33 -7.45 -6.61
N PRO A 157 -24.64 -8.75 -6.67
CA PRO A 157 -26.01 -9.21 -6.56
C PRO A 157 -26.56 -8.97 -5.16
N ALA A 158 -27.88 -8.90 -5.05
CA ALA A 158 -28.59 -8.76 -3.79
C ALA A 158 -28.40 -9.99 -2.88
N ASP A 159 -28.26 -11.17 -3.49
CA ASP A 159 -27.97 -12.44 -2.82
C ASP A 159 -26.73 -13.09 -3.46
N PHE A 160 -25.67 -13.30 -2.67
CA PHE A 160 -24.43 -13.90 -3.15
C PHE A 160 -24.58 -15.39 -3.49
N ALA A 161 -25.60 -16.06 -2.94
CA ALA A 161 -25.93 -17.43 -3.32
C ALA A 161 -26.39 -17.53 -4.78
N ASP A 162 -26.94 -16.46 -5.36
CA ASP A 162 -27.34 -16.45 -6.77
C ASP A 162 -26.11 -16.46 -7.69
N PHE A 163 -25.10 -15.63 -7.39
CA PHE A 163 -23.83 -15.64 -8.12
C PHE A 163 -23.03 -16.91 -7.89
N ALA A 164 -23.05 -17.46 -6.66
CA ALA A 164 -22.41 -18.73 -6.36
C ALA A 164 -22.99 -19.89 -7.19
N ARG A 165 -24.31 -19.93 -7.42
CA ARG A 165 -24.93 -20.93 -8.31
C ARG A 165 -24.52 -20.76 -9.76
N PHE A 166 -24.41 -19.53 -10.25
CA PHE A 166 -23.88 -19.27 -11.59
C PHE A 166 -22.43 -19.72 -11.71
N ALA A 167 -21.58 -19.36 -10.76
CA ALA A 167 -20.17 -19.75 -10.75
C ALA A 167 -20.00 -21.27 -10.69
N ALA A 168 -20.82 -21.97 -9.89
CA ALA A 168 -20.85 -23.44 -9.89
C ALA A 168 -21.34 -24.02 -11.21
N ALA A 169 -22.37 -23.46 -11.84
CA ALA A 169 -22.84 -23.93 -13.15
C ALA A 169 -21.80 -23.73 -14.26
N PHE A 170 -21.04 -22.63 -14.20
CA PHE A 170 -19.90 -22.40 -15.07
C PHE A 170 -18.79 -23.45 -14.82
N ALA A 171 -18.42 -23.67 -13.56
CA ALA A 171 -17.37 -24.64 -13.20
C ALA A 171 -17.76 -26.09 -13.54
N ASP A 172 -18.99 -26.51 -13.27
CA ASP A 172 -19.51 -27.83 -13.63
C ASP A 172 -19.46 -28.08 -15.15
N ARG A 173 -19.71 -27.03 -15.94
CA ARG A 173 -19.69 -27.11 -17.39
C ARG A 173 -18.28 -27.10 -17.99
N TYR A 174 -17.36 -26.32 -17.43
CA TYR A 174 -16.08 -26.01 -18.06
C TYR A 174 -14.84 -26.42 -17.26
N GLY A 175 -14.98 -27.08 -16.11
CA GLY A 175 -13.85 -27.45 -15.24
C GLY A 175 -12.79 -28.34 -15.88
N GLU A 176 -13.13 -29.08 -16.95
CA GLU A 176 -12.13 -29.84 -17.71
C GLU A 176 -11.19 -28.93 -18.52
N ASP A 177 -11.66 -27.76 -18.97
CA ASP A 177 -10.92 -26.82 -19.82
C ASP A 177 -10.44 -25.58 -19.06
N VAL A 178 -11.12 -25.21 -17.98
CA VAL A 178 -10.89 -24.01 -17.19
C VAL A 178 -10.49 -24.39 -15.78
N ARG A 179 -9.27 -24.02 -15.40
CA ARG A 179 -8.77 -24.22 -14.04
C ARG A 179 -8.76 -22.95 -13.20
N PHE A 180 -8.68 -21.77 -13.83
CA PHE A 180 -8.36 -20.52 -13.16
C PHE A 180 -9.56 -19.56 -13.17
N TYR A 181 -10.11 -19.31 -11.99
CA TYR A 181 -11.33 -18.53 -11.80
C TYR A 181 -11.04 -17.24 -11.02
N GLN A 182 -11.05 -16.10 -11.71
CA GLN A 182 -11.04 -14.79 -11.05
C GLN A 182 -12.46 -14.42 -10.63
N ILE A 183 -12.65 -14.17 -9.33
CA ILE A 183 -13.96 -13.81 -8.78
C ILE A 183 -14.08 -12.30 -8.68
N TRP A 184 -14.90 -11.72 -9.56
CA TRP A 184 -15.15 -10.29 -9.74
C TRP A 184 -13.97 -9.50 -10.34
N ASP A 185 -14.19 -8.23 -10.70
CA ASP A 185 -13.14 -7.30 -11.10
C ASP A 185 -13.32 -5.93 -10.43
N GLU A 186 -12.24 -5.37 -9.88
CA GLU A 186 -12.18 -4.03 -9.29
C GLU A 186 -13.32 -3.65 -8.31
N PRO A 187 -13.69 -4.49 -7.33
CA PRO A 187 -14.73 -4.18 -6.34
C PRO A 187 -14.38 -3.00 -5.43
N ASN A 188 -13.15 -2.48 -5.55
CA ASN A 188 -12.62 -1.37 -4.77
C ASN A 188 -12.90 0.01 -5.39
N ILE A 189 -13.62 0.10 -6.51
CA ILE A 189 -14.10 1.35 -7.09
C ILE A 189 -15.62 1.33 -7.32
N ALA A 190 -16.27 2.48 -7.16
CA ALA A 190 -17.73 2.56 -7.14
C ALA A 190 -18.39 2.09 -8.44
N PRO A 191 -17.87 2.42 -9.65
CA PRO A 191 -18.45 1.95 -10.89
C PRO A 191 -18.58 0.42 -10.97
N HIS A 192 -17.65 -0.32 -10.37
CA HIS A 192 -17.62 -1.79 -10.38
C HIS A 192 -18.16 -2.40 -9.08
N TRP A 193 -18.90 -1.60 -8.31
CA TRP A 193 -19.55 -2.03 -7.07
C TRP A 193 -20.91 -1.33 -6.84
N GLY A 194 -21.66 -1.01 -7.89
CA GLY A 194 -23.01 -0.44 -7.80
C GLY A 194 -23.07 1.08 -7.57
N ASN A 195 -22.03 1.83 -7.94
CA ASN A 195 -21.94 3.29 -7.75
C ASN A 195 -22.18 3.76 -6.30
N ARG A 196 -21.78 2.93 -5.33
CA ARG A 196 -22.04 3.13 -3.90
C ARG A 196 -20.77 2.97 -3.07
N LEU A 197 -20.93 3.02 -1.75
CA LEU A 197 -19.85 2.81 -0.79
C LEU A 197 -19.14 1.47 -1.03
N ILE A 198 -17.81 1.50 -1.07
CA ILE A 198 -16.96 0.31 -1.19
C ILE A 198 -17.02 -0.53 0.09
N GLU A 199 -17.29 -1.82 -0.06
CA GLU A 199 -17.49 -2.75 1.04
C GLU A 199 -16.61 -4.00 0.92
N PRO A 200 -15.34 -3.95 1.37
CA PRO A 200 -14.41 -5.09 1.25
C PRO A 200 -14.91 -6.36 1.96
N VAL A 201 -15.66 -6.21 3.05
CA VAL A 201 -16.27 -7.34 3.80
C VAL A 201 -17.39 -7.99 3.00
N HIS A 202 -18.14 -7.25 2.19
CA HIS A 202 -19.13 -7.84 1.28
C HIS A 202 -18.46 -8.58 0.14
N TYR A 203 -17.39 -8.02 -0.43
CA TYR A 203 -16.58 -8.74 -1.41
C TYR A 203 -16.02 -10.05 -0.82
N ALA A 204 -15.52 -10.05 0.42
CA ALA A 204 -15.05 -11.27 1.08
C ALA A 204 -16.12 -12.37 1.17
N ARG A 205 -17.39 -12.00 1.41
CA ARG A 205 -18.51 -12.95 1.44
C ARG A 205 -18.85 -13.47 0.04
N LEU A 206 -18.90 -12.59 -0.95
CA LEU A 206 -19.12 -12.99 -2.35
C LEU A 206 -18.01 -13.93 -2.84
N LEU A 207 -16.75 -13.63 -2.53
CA LEU A 207 -15.60 -14.48 -2.82
C LEU A 207 -15.75 -15.85 -2.16
N LYS A 208 -16.06 -15.88 -0.85
CA LYS A 208 -16.24 -17.12 -0.10
C LYS A 208 -17.33 -18.02 -0.68
N ASP A 209 -18.51 -17.46 -0.93
CA ASP A 209 -19.66 -18.23 -1.43
C ASP A 209 -19.39 -18.75 -2.84
N ALA A 210 -18.78 -17.94 -3.71
CA ALA A 210 -18.39 -18.36 -5.06
C ALA A 210 -17.28 -19.40 -5.04
N ALA A 211 -16.22 -19.20 -4.24
CA ALA A 211 -15.09 -20.13 -4.13
C ALA A 211 -15.54 -21.51 -3.64
N ALA A 212 -16.41 -21.55 -2.63
CA ALA A 212 -16.96 -22.80 -2.12
C ALA A 212 -17.82 -23.52 -3.17
N ALA A 213 -18.63 -22.78 -3.92
CA ALA A 213 -19.50 -23.35 -4.95
C ALA A 213 -18.72 -23.85 -6.18
N VAL A 214 -17.71 -23.09 -6.62
CA VAL A 214 -16.79 -23.50 -7.69
C VAL A 214 -16.03 -24.75 -7.28
N ARG A 215 -15.40 -24.77 -6.10
CA ARG A 215 -14.63 -25.94 -5.61
C ARG A 215 -15.47 -27.21 -5.42
N ALA A 216 -16.78 -27.06 -5.21
CA ALA A 216 -17.70 -28.19 -5.12
C ALA A 216 -18.02 -28.80 -6.50
N ALA A 217 -17.96 -28.00 -7.56
CA ALA A 217 -18.19 -28.43 -8.94
C ALA A 217 -16.90 -28.85 -9.66
N ASP A 218 -15.79 -28.15 -9.37
CA ASP A 218 -14.44 -28.43 -9.88
C ASP A 218 -13.45 -28.50 -8.71
N ALA A 219 -12.96 -29.70 -8.40
CA ALA A 219 -12.03 -29.92 -7.31
C ALA A 219 -10.60 -29.41 -7.58
N ASP A 220 -10.24 -29.18 -8.84
CA ASP A 220 -8.92 -28.70 -9.26
C ASP A 220 -8.88 -27.18 -9.45
N ALA A 221 -10.01 -26.51 -9.20
CA ALA A 221 -10.20 -25.08 -9.35
C ALA A 221 -9.19 -24.27 -8.52
N VAL A 222 -8.58 -23.30 -9.19
CA VAL A 222 -7.73 -22.27 -8.59
C VAL A 222 -8.51 -20.97 -8.55
N ILE A 223 -8.76 -20.49 -7.35
CA ILE A 223 -9.52 -19.26 -7.11
C ILE A 223 -8.58 -18.07 -7.04
N VAL A 224 -8.82 -17.07 -7.88
CA VAL A 224 -8.07 -15.82 -7.92
C VAL A 224 -8.95 -14.70 -7.39
N THR A 225 -8.43 -13.86 -6.48
CA THR A 225 -9.17 -12.68 -6.02
C THR A 225 -9.49 -11.74 -7.18
N ALA A 226 -10.41 -10.80 -6.97
CA ALA A 226 -10.65 -9.72 -7.91
C ALA A 226 -9.38 -8.91 -8.11
N ALA A 227 -9.13 -8.48 -9.35
CA ALA A 227 -8.03 -7.57 -9.64
C ALA A 227 -8.39 -6.18 -9.13
N LEU A 228 -7.78 -5.75 -8.03
CA LEU A 228 -8.09 -4.44 -7.44
C LEU A 228 -7.59 -3.31 -8.37
N ALA A 229 -8.45 -2.32 -8.60
CA ALA A 229 -8.10 -1.15 -9.39
C ALA A 229 -6.99 -0.35 -8.70
N PRO A 230 -5.97 0.11 -9.44
CA PRO A 230 -4.90 0.93 -8.89
C PRO A 230 -5.43 2.30 -8.47
N THR A 231 -5.44 2.57 -7.17
CA THR A 231 -5.89 3.87 -6.66
C THR A 231 -5.16 4.29 -5.39
N ARG A 232 -5.18 5.60 -5.14
CA ARG A 232 -4.67 6.24 -3.92
C ARG A 232 -5.80 6.68 -3.01
N ASP A 233 -7.05 6.58 -3.49
CA ASP A 233 -8.22 7.03 -2.78
C ASP A 233 -8.51 6.11 -1.58
N ARG A 234 -8.98 6.71 -0.49
CA ARG A 234 -9.42 6.04 0.74
C ARG A 234 -10.82 6.50 1.15
N GLY A 235 -11.52 7.14 0.23
CA GLY A 235 -12.86 7.68 0.39
C GLY A 235 -13.94 6.63 0.24
N HIS A 236 -15.16 7.13 0.01
CA HIS A 236 -16.35 6.29 -0.07
C HIS A 236 -16.50 5.62 -1.44
N THR A 237 -16.00 6.25 -2.50
CA THR A 237 -16.19 5.82 -3.89
C THR A 237 -15.02 5.02 -4.46
N ALA A 238 -13.89 4.98 -3.75
CA ALA A 238 -12.74 4.15 -4.09
C ALA A 238 -11.88 3.89 -2.85
N VAL A 239 -11.29 2.70 -2.77
CA VAL A 239 -10.37 2.29 -1.70
C VAL A 239 -9.11 1.70 -2.30
N ASP A 240 -7.94 2.17 -1.85
CA ASP A 240 -6.64 1.69 -2.32
C ASP A 240 -6.44 0.18 -2.06
N GLU A 241 -5.69 -0.45 -2.96
CA GLU A 241 -5.52 -1.92 -2.95
C GLU A 241 -5.00 -2.45 -1.61
N VAL A 242 -4.11 -1.70 -0.93
CA VAL A 242 -3.55 -2.10 0.37
C VAL A 242 -4.63 -2.14 1.44
N THR A 243 -5.40 -1.05 1.58
CA THR A 243 -6.46 -0.98 2.58
C THR A 243 -7.56 -2.00 2.29
N PHE A 244 -7.91 -2.20 1.01
CA PHE A 244 -8.92 -3.17 0.61
C PHE A 244 -8.48 -4.60 0.95
N LEU A 245 -7.25 -4.98 0.60
CA LEU A 245 -6.69 -6.30 0.87
C LEU A 245 -6.55 -6.57 2.38
N GLN A 246 -6.10 -5.58 3.16
CA GLN A 246 -6.07 -5.69 4.62
C GLN A 246 -7.44 -6.01 5.22
N ARG A 247 -8.50 -5.39 4.68
CA ARG A 247 -9.88 -5.63 5.13
C ARG A 247 -10.42 -6.97 4.64
N LEU A 248 -10.01 -7.46 3.47
CA LEU A 248 -10.30 -8.82 3.01
C LEU A 248 -9.69 -9.86 3.96
N TYR A 249 -8.41 -9.72 4.33
CA TYR A 249 -7.77 -10.59 5.32
C TYR A 249 -8.45 -10.52 6.70
N ALA A 250 -8.76 -9.31 7.18
CA ALA A 250 -9.45 -9.13 8.46
C ALA A 250 -10.86 -9.74 8.47
N ALA A 251 -11.50 -9.86 7.31
CA ALA A 251 -12.79 -10.55 7.15
C ALA A 251 -12.66 -12.09 7.06
N GLY A 252 -11.43 -12.62 7.07
CA GLY A 252 -11.15 -14.06 7.00
C GLY A 252 -10.99 -14.62 5.59
N GLY A 253 -10.85 -13.78 4.56
CA GLY A 253 -10.85 -14.23 3.16
C GLY A 253 -9.65 -15.07 2.72
N ALA A 254 -8.60 -15.21 3.53
CA ALA A 254 -7.37 -15.94 3.17
C ALA A 254 -7.61 -17.40 2.76
N ALA A 255 -8.65 -18.05 3.29
CA ALA A 255 -8.96 -19.44 2.98
C ALA A 255 -9.72 -19.63 1.65
N ASP A 256 -10.20 -18.53 1.07
CA ASP A 256 -11.14 -18.51 -0.03
C ASP A 256 -10.47 -18.21 -1.39
N PHE A 257 -9.14 -18.06 -1.44
CA PHE A 257 -8.39 -17.85 -2.67
C PHE A 257 -7.04 -18.59 -2.66
N ASP A 258 -6.50 -18.79 -3.85
CA ASP A 258 -5.23 -19.47 -4.13
C ASP A 258 -4.20 -18.52 -4.80
N ALA A 259 -4.65 -17.34 -5.27
CA ALA A 259 -3.80 -16.27 -5.78
C ALA A 259 -4.43 -14.88 -5.54
N VAL A 260 -3.57 -13.88 -5.30
CA VAL A 260 -4.00 -12.47 -5.19
C VAL A 260 -3.76 -11.76 -6.52
N ALA A 261 -4.84 -11.30 -7.17
CA ALA A 261 -4.75 -10.51 -8.40
C ALA A 261 -4.42 -9.02 -8.11
N VAL A 262 -3.49 -8.47 -8.90
CA VAL A 262 -3.02 -7.09 -8.79
C VAL A 262 -2.90 -6.48 -10.20
N GLN A 263 -3.04 -5.16 -10.28
CA GLN A 263 -2.93 -4.40 -11.54
C GLN A 263 -1.82 -3.33 -11.49
N PRO A 264 -0.53 -3.73 -11.52
CA PRO A 264 0.59 -2.81 -11.29
C PRO A 264 0.98 -2.03 -12.55
N PHE A 265 0.11 -1.16 -13.04
CA PHE A 265 0.48 -0.25 -14.13
C PHE A 265 1.63 0.69 -13.74
N GLY A 266 2.43 1.10 -14.72
CA GLY A 266 3.61 1.92 -14.49
C GLY A 266 3.34 3.40 -14.19
N PHE A 267 2.17 3.92 -14.58
CA PHE A 267 1.78 5.32 -14.38
C PHE A 267 2.83 6.34 -14.87
N GLY A 268 3.48 6.04 -16.00
CA GLY A 268 4.57 6.84 -16.58
C GLY A 268 5.95 6.65 -15.95
N ASN A 269 6.07 5.92 -14.83
CA ASN A 269 7.33 5.68 -14.14
C ASN A 269 8.02 4.40 -14.67
N PRO A 270 9.36 4.36 -14.77
CA PRO A 270 10.07 3.14 -15.16
C PRO A 270 9.84 2.00 -14.13
N PRO A 271 9.94 0.72 -14.53
CA PRO A 271 9.81 -0.42 -13.61
C PRO A 271 10.89 -0.40 -12.51
N ALA A 272 12.05 0.20 -12.80
CA ALA A 272 13.15 0.40 -11.88
C ALA A 272 12.87 1.42 -10.75
N ASP A 273 11.76 2.17 -10.82
CA ASP A 273 11.37 3.11 -9.77
C ASP A 273 11.13 2.36 -8.45
N PRO A 274 11.96 2.57 -7.42
CA PRO A 274 11.91 1.75 -6.22
C PRO A 274 10.77 2.16 -5.29
N ARG A 275 10.09 3.29 -5.53
CA ARG A 275 9.09 3.87 -4.63
C ARG A 275 7.88 2.95 -4.47
N SER A 276 7.87 2.08 -3.46
CA SER A 276 6.71 1.24 -3.12
C SER A 276 5.93 1.85 -1.95
N ARG A 277 5.21 2.95 -2.25
CA ARG A 277 4.45 3.77 -1.30
C ARG A 277 2.99 3.81 -1.71
N VAL A 278 2.09 3.93 -0.74
CA VAL A 278 0.63 3.94 -0.98
C VAL A 278 0.22 5.07 -1.94
N ASP A 279 0.85 6.24 -1.82
CA ASP A 279 0.55 7.48 -2.56
C ASP A 279 1.22 7.57 -3.95
N VAL A 280 1.98 6.54 -4.33
CA VAL A 280 2.64 6.44 -5.64
C VAL A 280 2.03 5.27 -6.41
N LEU A 281 1.56 5.56 -7.62
CA LEU A 281 1.13 4.54 -8.56
C LEU A 281 2.31 4.21 -9.49
N ASN A 282 2.73 2.94 -9.52
CA ASN A 282 3.82 2.41 -10.36
C ASN A 282 3.86 0.88 -10.27
N PHE A 283 4.78 0.26 -11.03
CA PHE A 283 5.00 -1.19 -11.03
C PHE A 283 5.44 -1.75 -9.67
N ALA A 284 6.19 -0.96 -8.88
CA ALA A 284 6.69 -1.37 -7.57
C ALA A 284 5.58 -1.57 -6.50
N ARG A 285 4.32 -1.22 -6.80
CA ARG A 285 3.16 -1.52 -5.94
C ARG A 285 3.01 -3.02 -5.65
N LEU A 286 3.47 -3.90 -6.54
CA LEU A 286 3.51 -5.35 -6.26
C LEU A 286 4.20 -5.67 -4.93
N ARG A 287 5.29 -4.95 -4.63
CA ARG A 287 6.06 -5.15 -3.39
C ARG A 287 5.29 -4.66 -2.16
N LEU A 288 4.46 -3.63 -2.32
CA LEU A 288 3.59 -3.12 -1.28
C LEU A 288 2.48 -4.14 -0.95
N ILE A 289 1.84 -4.70 -1.97
CA ILE A 289 0.86 -5.80 -1.80
C ILE A 289 1.52 -7.00 -1.15
N ARG A 290 2.70 -7.41 -1.62
CA ARG A 290 3.44 -8.53 -1.03
C ARG A 290 3.74 -8.33 0.47
N ARG A 291 4.06 -7.11 0.91
CA ARG A 291 4.25 -6.80 2.34
C ARG A 291 2.95 -6.95 3.14
N VAL A 292 1.81 -6.59 2.57
CA VAL A 292 0.49 -6.79 3.20
C VAL A 292 0.22 -8.28 3.41
N MET A 293 0.45 -9.09 2.38
CA MET A 293 0.26 -10.54 2.46
C MET A 293 1.16 -11.18 3.53
N ILE A 294 2.46 -10.81 3.54
CA ILE A 294 3.41 -11.27 4.57
C ILE A 294 2.95 -10.87 5.98
N ALA A 295 2.52 -9.63 6.16
CA ALA A 295 2.03 -9.14 7.45
C ALA A 295 0.73 -9.83 7.91
N ALA A 296 -0.09 -10.30 6.96
CA ALA A 296 -1.29 -11.09 7.23
C ALA A 296 -1.00 -12.58 7.47
N GLY A 297 0.26 -13.02 7.36
CA GLY A 297 0.65 -14.43 7.48
C GLY A 297 0.48 -15.25 6.21
N ASP A 298 0.21 -14.62 5.07
CA ASP A 298 -0.08 -15.24 3.78
C ASP A 298 1.09 -15.11 2.78
N ALA A 299 2.29 -15.50 3.22
CA ALA A 299 3.49 -15.41 2.39
C ALA A 299 3.55 -16.49 1.30
N GLU A 300 2.80 -17.58 1.43
CA GLU A 300 2.89 -18.71 0.49
C GLU A 300 1.90 -18.60 -0.67
N THR A 301 0.94 -17.67 -0.61
CA THR A 301 0.07 -17.38 -1.76
C THR A 301 0.81 -16.55 -2.81
N PRO A 302 0.78 -16.95 -4.09
CA PRO A 302 1.36 -16.17 -5.18
C PRO A 302 0.55 -14.91 -5.50
N ILE A 303 1.24 -13.92 -6.07
CA ILE A 303 0.63 -12.75 -6.68
C ILE A 303 0.52 -12.98 -8.18
N TRP A 304 -0.61 -12.58 -8.75
CA TRP A 304 -0.85 -12.54 -10.19
C TRP A 304 -1.03 -11.08 -10.63
N ALA A 305 -0.04 -10.55 -11.36
CA ALA A 305 -0.17 -9.25 -12.00
C ALA A 305 -1.01 -9.39 -13.27
N VAL A 306 -2.33 -9.52 -13.15
CA VAL A 306 -3.22 -9.86 -14.28
C VAL A 306 -3.32 -8.76 -15.33
N ARG A 307 -2.98 -7.52 -14.98
CA ARG A 307 -2.82 -6.37 -15.89
C ARG A 307 -1.63 -5.51 -15.48
N PHE A 308 -0.57 -5.47 -16.30
CA PHE A 308 0.57 -4.56 -16.13
C PHE A 308 0.89 -3.84 -17.44
N GLY A 309 1.48 -2.65 -17.38
CA GLY A 309 1.98 -2.00 -18.59
C GLY A 309 2.14 -0.49 -18.47
N TRP A 310 2.48 0.11 -19.61
CA TRP A 310 2.63 1.54 -19.79
C TRP A 310 1.81 2.00 -20.99
N ASN A 311 1.23 3.18 -20.90
CA ASN A 311 0.33 3.70 -21.91
C ASN A 311 1.03 4.73 -22.81
N ARG A 312 0.85 4.63 -24.14
CA ARG A 312 1.43 5.57 -25.12
C ARG A 312 0.49 6.69 -25.58
N VAL A 313 -0.80 6.65 -25.19
CA VAL A 313 -1.78 7.68 -25.54
C VAL A 313 -1.52 8.96 -24.73
N PRO A 314 -1.48 10.14 -25.37
CA PRO A 314 -1.34 11.41 -24.68
C PRO A 314 -2.42 11.66 -23.61
N ASN A 315 -2.03 12.17 -22.46
CA ASN A 315 -2.91 12.53 -21.34
C ASN A 315 -3.76 11.36 -20.80
N ALA A 316 -3.30 10.12 -20.98
CA ALA A 316 -3.96 8.96 -20.40
C ALA A 316 -3.95 9.01 -18.87
N ASN A 317 -5.02 8.51 -18.23
CA ASN A 317 -5.12 8.41 -16.77
C ASN A 317 -4.02 7.52 -16.16
N TRP A 318 -3.43 6.62 -16.97
CA TRP A 318 -2.29 5.76 -16.62
C TRP A 318 -0.93 6.41 -16.90
N GLY A 319 -0.88 7.73 -17.09
CA GLY A 319 0.31 8.44 -17.54
C GLY A 319 0.71 8.07 -18.97
N THR A 320 1.53 8.90 -19.60
CA THR A 320 1.97 8.71 -20.99
C THR A 320 3.47 8.45 -21.04
N VAL A 321 3.88 7.46 -21.83
CA VAL A 321 5.29 7.22 -22.20
C VAL A 321 5.46 7.24 -23.72
N THR A 322 6.70 7.41 -24.18
CA THR A 322 7.02 7.24 -25.61
C THR A 322 6.95 5.76 -26.01
N PRO A 323 6.72 5.42 -27.29
CA PRO A 323 6.74 4.02 -27.75
C PRO A 323 8.06 3.29 -27.42
N LEU A 324 9.20 3.98 -27.52
CA LEU A 324 10.50 3.42 -27.15
C LEU A 324 10.57 3.13 -25.64
N ALA A 325 10.11 4.06 -24.80
CA ALA A 325 10.06 3.82 -23.35
C ALA A 325 9.06 2.71 -23.00
N GLN A 326 7.93 2.61 -23.70
CA GLN A 326 6.97 1.50 -23.53
C GLN A 326 7.65 0.15 -23.79
N PHE A 327 8.43 0.05 -24.85
CA PHE A 327 9.21 -1.14 -25.19
C PHE A 327 10.24 -1.48 -24.09
N ASP A 328 11.12 -0.53 -23.75
CA ASP A 328 12.20 -0.76 -22.77
C ASP A 328 11.63 -1.11 -21.39
N TYR A 329 10.62 -0.38 -20.94
CA TYR A 329 9.98 -0.61 -19.65
C TYR A 329 9.27 -1.97 -19.59
N THR A 330 8.67 -2.42 -20.69
CA THR A 330 8.03 -3.74 -20.74
C THR A 330 9.06 -4.86 -20.63
N ALA A 331 10.15 -4.79 -21.40
CA ALA A 331 11.22 -5.79 -21.33
C ALA A 331 11.87 -5.84 -19.92
N ASP A 332 12.18 -4.69 -19.33
CA ASP A 332 12.76 -4.60 -17.99
C ASP A 332 11.80 -5.11 -16.90
N ALA A 333 10.51 -4.83 -17.02
CA ALA A 333 9.50 -5.32 -16.08
C ALA A 333 9.36 -6.83 -16.11
N ILE A 334 9.42 -7.44 -17.30
CA ILE A 334 9.42 -8.91 -17.46
C ILE A 334 10.67 -9.51 -16.81
N ALA A 335 11.85 -8.91 -17.04
CA ALA A 335 13.09 -9.36 -16.41
C ALA A 335 13.04 -9.22 -14.88
N GLN A 336 12.47 -8.12 -14.38
CA GLN A 336 12.27 -7.90 -12.94
C GLN A 336 11.26 -8.90 -12.35
N ALA A 337 10.15 -9.17 -13.04
CA ALA A 337 9.14 -10.14 -12.61
C ALA A 337 9.74 -11.55 -12.46
N ARG A 338 10.59 -11.98 -13.39
CA ARG A 338 11.33 -13.26 -13.30
C ARG A 338 12.24 -13.35 -12.06
N SER A 339 12.64 -12.23 -11.48
CA SER A 339 13.43 -12.18 -10.24
C SER A 339 12.60 -12.27 -8.95
N TRP A 340 11.26 -12.29 -9.06
CA TRP A 340 10.33 -12.34 -7.94
C TRP A 340 9.59 -13.69 -7.93
N PRO A 341 10.06 -14.69 -7.17
CA PRO A 341 9.44 -16.03 -7.16
C PRO A 341 8.00 -16.05 -6.65
N TRP A 342 7.58 -15.01 -5.92
CA TRP A 342 6.21 -14.81 -5.44
C TRP A 342 5.26 -14.20 -6.49
N LEU A 343 5.75 -13.82 -7.67
CA LEU A 343 4.96 -13.32 -8.79
C LEU A 343 4.88 -14.41 -9.88
N SER A 344 3.75 -15.10 -9.96
CA SER A 344 3.59 -16.25 -10.86
C SER A 344 3.03 -15.90 -12.23
N ALA A 345 2.27 -14.81 -12.35
CA ALA A 345 1.64 -14.37 -13.58
C ALA A 345 1.84 -12.88 -13.84
N LEU A 346 2.02 -12.53 -15.11
CA LEU A 346 2.25 -11.20 -15.63
C LEU A 346 1.47 -11.01 -16.95
N GLY A 347 0.29 -10.40 -16.83
CA GLY A 347 -0.70 -10.24 -17.90
C GLY A 347 -0.70 -8.86 -18.53
N TRP A 348 -0.61 -8.78 -19.84
CA TRP A 348 -0.76 -7.53 -20.58
C TRP A 348 -2.26 -7.12 -20.66
N PRO A 349 -2.63 -5.83 -20.56
CA PRO A 349 -4.02 -5.40 -20.36
C PRO A 349 -4.91 -5.42 -21.59
N LEU A 350 -4.36 -5.43 -22.81
CA LEU A 350 -5.16 -5.32 -24.03
C LEU A 350 -4.44 -5.94 -25.22
N ASP A 351 -5.09 -6.86 -25.93
CA ASP A 351 -4.59 -7.37 -27.21
C ASP A 351 -4.75 -6.34 -28.34
N ARG A 352 -5.98 -5.84 -28.56
CA ARG A 352 -6.30 -4.89 -29.62
C ARG A 352 -7.42 -3.91 -29.22
N PRO A 353 -7.54 -2.76 -29.91
CA PRO A 353 -8.69 -1.87 -29.79
C PRO A 353 -10.00 -2.56 -30.22
N ALA A 354 -11.09 -2.18 -29.55
CA ALA A 354 -12.44 -2.47 -30.02
C ALA A 354 -12.69 -1.77 -31.36
N ASP A 355 -13.39 -2.44 -32.28
CA ASP A 355 -13.85 -1.81 -33.51
C ASP A 355 -15.00 -0.85 -33.17
N THR A 356 -14.71 0.44 -33.10
CA THR A 356 -15.69 1.49 -32.77
C THR A 356 -16.37 2.07 -34.01
N GLY A 357 -16.10 1.55 -35.22
CA GLY A 357 -16.68 2.06 -36.47
C GLY A 357 -16.42 3.55 -36.72
N CYS A 358 -15.29 4.07 -36.26
CA CYS A 358 -14.90 5.47 -36.45
C CYS A 358 -14.14 5.60 -37.78
N ASP A 359 -14.62 6.45 -38.69
CA ASP A 359 -14.06 6.63 -40.04
C ASP A 359 -12.68 7.32 -40.01
N ASP A 360 -11.69 6.70 -40.67
CA ASP A 360 -10.26 7.09 -40.75
C ASP A 360 -9.95 8.29 -41.68
N ASP A 361 -10.94 9.04 -42.16
CA ASP A 361 -10.79 9.95 -43.31
C ASP A 361 -10.10 11.32 -43.01
N ALA A 362 -9.36 11.43 -41.90
CA ALA A 362 -8.53 12.61 -41.62
C ALA A 362 -7.04 12.24 -41.57
N GLN A 363 -6.31 12.53 -42.65
CA GLN A 363 -4.84 12.53 -42.73
C GLN A 363 -4.20 13.56 -41.78
N SER A 364 -4.37 13.39 -40.46
CA SER A 364 -3.58 14.11 -39.45
C SER A 364 -3.66 13.40 -38.09
N SER A 365 -2.59 12.69 -37.74
CA SER A 365 -2.25 12.08 -36.43
C SER A 365 -2.99 10.78 -36.05
N ALA A 366 -2.19 9.71 -35.93
CA ALA A 366 -2.55 8.29 -35.84
C ALA A 366 -3.36 7.80 -34.61
N TRP A 367 -4.12 8.66 -33.92
CA TRP A 367 -4.78 8.31 -32.64
C TRP A 367 -6.11 9.02 -32.39
N HIS A 368 -7.05 9.01 -33.34
CA HIS A 368 -8.37 9.62 -33.16
C HIS A 368 -9.54 8.62 -33.22
N CYS A 369 -9.58 7.67 -32.27
CA CYS A 369 -10.82 7.24 -31.61
C CYS A 369 -10.55 7.06 -30.11
N GLY A 370 -11.33 7.76 -29.28
CA GLY A 370 -10.87 8.31 -28.00
C GLY A 370 -10.93 7.42 -26.75
N ASP A 371 -10.58 6.12 -26.84
CA ASP A 371 -10.39 5.31 -25.63
C ASP A 371 -8.92 5.37 -25.16
N PRO A 372 -8.63 5.95 -23.97
CA PRO A 372 -7.28 6.00 -23.44
C PRO A 372 -6.65 4.61 -23.22
N ASN A 373 -7.43 3.52 -23.12
CA ASN A 373 -6.91 2.15 -22.98
C ASN A 373 -6.12 1.67 -24.21
N TRP A 374 -6.38 2.21 -25.39
CA TRP A 374 -5.75 1.74 -26.63
C TRP A 374 -4.25 2.00 -26.68
N GLY A 375 -3.75 2.89 -25.83
CA GLY A 375 -2.31 3.07 -25.63
C GLY A 375 -1.59 1.84 -25.08
N PHE A 376 -2.32 0.80 -24.68
CA PHE A 376 -1.75 -0.49 -24.33
C PHE A 376 -1.78 -1.52 -25.45
N ALA A 377 -2.50 -1.31 -26.55
CA ALA A 377 -2.73 -2.38 -27.52
C ALA A 377 -1.43 -2.96 -28.12
N LEU A 378 -1.40 -4.29 -28.26
CA LEU A 378 -0.32 -5.07 -28.89
C LEU A 378 -0.46 -5.14 -30.40
N PHE A 379 -1.68 -5.03 -30.89
CA PHE A 379 -2.02 -4.94 -32.30
C PHE A 379 -2.87 -3.70 -32.55
N ASP A 380 -2.78 -3.11 -33.73
CA ASP A 380 -3.72 -2.08 -34.14
C ASP A 380 -5.12 -2.66 -34.43
N ALA A 381 -6.10 -1.81 -34.75
CA ALA A 381 -7.47 -2.21 -35.01
C ALA A 381 -7.61 -3.17 -36.22
N VAL A 382 -6.70 -3.09 -37.19
CA VAL A 382 -6.65 -3.96 -38.38
C VAL A 382 -5.83 -5.24 -38.15
N GLY A 383 -5.18 -5.34 -36.99
CA GLY A 383 -4.43 -6.51 -36.55
C GLY A 383 -2.94 -6.48 -36.89
N PHE A 384 -2.33 -5.38 -37.31
CA PHE A 384 -0.87 -5.34 -37.45
C PHE A 384 -0.18 -5.28 -36.08
N PRO A 385 0.94 -6.01 -35.88
CA PRO A 385 1.65 -6.01 -34.61
C PRO A 385 2.34 -4.67 -34.37
N GLU A 386 2.21 -4.17 -33.14
CA GLU A 386 2.93 -2.99 -32.68
C GLU A 386 4.40 -3.33 -32.36
N PRO A 387 5.35 -2.38 -32.48
CA PRO A 387 6.75 -2.61 -32.11
C PRO A 387 6.95 -3.13 -30.68
N LEU A 388 6.02 -2.79 -29.80
CA LEU A 388 5.94 -3.26 -28.42
C LEU A 388 5.93 -4.81 -28.31
N LEU A 389 5.33 -5.52 -29.26
CA LEU A 389 5.21 -6.98 -29.20
C LEU A 389 6.58 -7.67 -29.11
N ALA A 390 7.61 -7.08 -29.73
CA ALA A 390 8.96 -7.60 -29.66
C ALA A 390 9.58 -7.51 -28.26
N ALA A 391 9.08 -6.65 -27.36
CA ALA A 391 9.58 -6.53 -25.98
C ALA A 391 9.36 -7.82 -25.16
N PHE A 392 8.38 -8.65 -25.53
CA PHE A 392 8.09 -9.92 -24.87
C PHE A 392 9.08 -11.04 -25.22
N LEU A 393 9.84 -10.86 -26.31
CA LEU A 393 10.77 -11.86 -26.84
C LEU A 393 12.24 -11.55 -26.52
N VAL A 394 12.54 -10.34 -26.03
CA VAL A 394 13.90 -9.86 -25.80
C VAL A 394 14.25 -9.94 -24.30
N PRO A 395 15.50 -10.32 -23.95
CA PRO A 395 15.96 -10.24 -22.56
C PRO A 395 16.06 -8.78 -22.10
N GLY A 396 15.25 -8.39 -21.11
CA GLY A 396 15.36 -7.10 -20.42
C GLY A 396 16.48 -7.06 -19.37
N ASN A 397 16.76 -5.88 -18.83
CA ASN A 397 17.74 -5.71 -17.76
C ASN A 397 17.00 -5.55 -16.41
N PRO A 398 17.13 -6.50 -15.47
CA PRO A 398 16.52 -6.38 -14.16
C PRO A 398 17.14 -5.19 -13.41
N SER A 399 16.43 -4.06 -13.43
CA SER A 399 16.91 -2.81 -12.85
C SER A 399 16.44 -2.69 -11.40
N THR A 400 17.31 -3.02 -10.45
CA THR A 400 17.04 -2.78 -9.01
C THR A 400 17.82 -1.57 -8.51
N ARG A 401 17.18 -0.42 -8.36
CA ARG A 401 17.76 0.72 -7.65
C ARG A 401 17.44 0.62 -6.16
N ALA A 402 18.16 -0.26 -5.45
CA ALA A 402 18.04 -0.35 -4.00
C ALA A 402 18.95 0.68 -3.31
N LEU A 403 18.47 1.26 -2.21
CA LEU A 403 19.35 2.01 -1.31
C LEU A 403 20.43 1.07 -0.73
N PRO A 404 21.66 1.55 -0.52
CA PRO A 404 22.71 0.73 0.08
C PRO A 404 22.28 0.18 1.45
N PRO A 405 22.69 -1.05 1.82
CA PRO A 405 22.26 -1.69 3.07
C PRO A 405 22.71 -0.93 4.33
N TRP A 406 23.72 -0.06 4.21
CA TRP A 406 24.23 0.78 5.30
C TRP A 406 23.45 2.09 5.50
N THR A 407 22.44 2.40 4.68
CA THR A 407 21.68 3.66 4.79
C THR A 407 20.96 3.82 6.13
N ILE A 408 20.22 2.80 6.58
CA ILE A 408 19.55 2.80 7.89
C ILE A 408 20.58 2.86 9.04
N PRO A 409 21.60 1.98 9.10
CA PRO A 409 22.65 2.07 10.12
C PRO A 409 23.33 3.44 10.16
N ALA A 410 23.70 4.00 9.00
CA ALA A 410 24.37 5.30 8.94
C ALA A 410 23.47 6.45 9.43
N ALA A 411 22.18 6.43 9.08
CA ALA A 411 21.22 7.42 9.58
C ALA A 411 21.05 7.35 11.10
N LEU A 412 20.92 6.13 11.66
CA LEU A 412 20.79 5.92 13.11
C LEU A 412 22.07 6.31 13.86
N ILE A 413 23.25 5.97 13.35
CA ILE A 413 24.54 6.36 13.94
C ILE A 413 24.71 7.88 13.89
N GLY A 414 24.45 8.50 12.74
CA GLY A 414 24.50 9.96 12.58
C GLY A 414 23.57 10.66 13.56
N PHE A 415 22.35 10.15 13.72
CA PHE A 415 21.39 10.63 14.71
C PHE A 415 21.90 10.47 16.15
N ALA A 416 22.43 9.30 16.51
CA ALA A 416 22.94 9.03 17.85
C ALA A 416 24.11 9.97 18.23
N VAL A 417 25.04 10.20 17.29
CA VAL A 417 26.15 11.15 17.47
C VAL A 417 25.62 12.58 17.64
N LEU A 418 24.68 12.99 16.79
CA LEU A 418 24.06 14.32 16.88
C LEU A 418 23.33 14.51 18.21
N ALA A 419 22.52 13.52 18.62
CA ALA A 419 21.80 13.53 19.88
C ALA A 419 22.76 13.58 21.08
N ALA A 420 23.84 12.80 21.08
CA ALA A 420 24.86 12.83 22.13
C ALA A 420 25.56 14.20 22.24
N LEU A 421 25.89 14.82 21.10
CA LEU A 421 26.47 16.16 21.06
C LEU A 421 25.51 17.21 21.61
N ILE A 422 24.23 17.13 21.24
CA ILE A 422 23.18 18.02 21.72
C ILE A 422 22.98 17.85 23.22
N VAL A 423 22.82 16.62 23.72
CA VAL A 423 22.69 16.33 25.17
C VAL A 423 23.87 16.89 25.94
N ARG A 424 25.11 16.68 25.46
CA ARG A 424 26.32 17.21 26.09
C ARG A 424 26.33 18.74 26.15
N ARG A 425 25.92 19.40 25.06
CA ARG A 425 25.88 20.88 24.98
C ARG A 425 24.71 21.48 25.76
N SER A 426 23.57 20.82 25.79
CA SER A 426 22.40 21.20 26.59
C SER A 426 22.68 21.07 28.09
N ALA A 427 23.38 20.02 28.53
CA ALA A 427 23.83 19.90 29.92
C ALA A 427 24.75 21.05 30.35
N ALA A 428 25.60 21.57 29.45
CA ALA A 428 26.43 22.73 29.72
C ALA A 428 25.61 24.04 29.82
N ALA A 429 24.58 24.20 29.00
CA ALA A 429 23.70 25.38 29.02
C ALA A 429 22.75 25.38 30.24
N VAL A 430 22.20 24.22 30.61
CA VAL A 430 21.31 24.05 31.77
C VAL A 430 22.04 24.35 33.09
N ARG A 431 23.36 24.11 33.18
CA ARG A 431 24.16 24.48 34.37
C ARG A 431 24.26 25.98 34.59
N VAL A 432 24.09 26.79 33.54
CA VAL A 432 24.17 28.27 33.60
C VAL A 432 22.81 28.91 33.88
N LEU A 433 21.73 28.22 33.52
CA LEU A 433 20.37 28.66 33.77
C LEU A 433 19.95 28.23 35.18
N PRO A 434 19.47 29.15 36.06
CA PRO A 434 18.94 28.80 37.37
C PRO A 434 17.54 28.21 37.23
N LEU A 435 17.37 27.20 36.37
CA LEU A 435 16.06 26.69 35.94
C LEU A 435 15.26 26.14 37.13
N SER A 436 15.91 25.41 38.03
CA SER A 436 15.27 24.95 39.28
C SER A 436 14.80 26.12 40.13
N ALA A 437 15.68 27.10 40.39
CA ALA A 437 15.36 28.26 41.20
C ALA A 437 14.30 29.17 40.58
N TRP A 438 14.26 29.26 39.24
CA TRP A 438 13.25 30.00 38.48
C TRP A 438 11.90 29.28 38.53
N LEU A 439 11.87 27.97 38.25
CA LEU A 439 10.66 27.13 38.30
C LEU A 439 10.06 27.04 39.71
N THR A 440 10.87 27.09 40.77
CA THR A 440 10.37 27.19 42.15
C THR A 440 9.80 28.57 42.47
N ARG A 441 10.34 29.65 41.90
CA ARG A 441 9.87 31.03 42.13
C ARG A 441 8.61 31.38 41.33
N HIS A 442 8.48 30.84 40.12
CA HIS A 442 7.42 31.16 39.16
C HIS A 442 6.40 30.00 39.10
N ARG A 443 5.62 29.86 40.18
CA ARG A 443 4.68 28.73 40.36
C ARG A 443 3.57 28.73 39.30
N ALA A 444 3.02 29.90 38.97
CA ALA A 444 1.90 30.02 38.04
C ALA A 444 2.33 29.65 36.62
N GLU A 445 3.47 30.18 36.19
CA GLU A 445 4.08 29.95 34.88
C GLU A 445 4.47 28.48 34.70
N ARG A 446 5.00 27.84 35.75
CA ARG A 446 5.29 26.40 35.75
C ARG A 446 4.04 25.56 35.53
N ILE A 447 2.93 25.89 36.21
CA ILE A 447 1.66 25.17 36.06
C ILE A 447 1.11 25.39 34.65
N ILE A 448 1.17 26.62 34.12
CA ILE A 448 0.75 26.94 32.75
C ILE A 448 1.56 26.13 31.73
N ILE A 449 2.88 26.05 31.89
CA ILE A 449 3.74 25.23 31.01
C ILE A 449 3.31 23.76 31.04
N LEU A 450 3.08 23.18 32.21
CA LEU A 450 2.62 21.79 32.32
C LEU A 450 1.25 21.58 31.67
N ILE A 451 0.31 22.51 31.85
CA ILE A 451 -1.01 22.47 31.19
C ILE A 451 -0.85 22.53 29.66
N ILE A 452 -0.03 23.45 29.15
CA ILE A 452 0.25 23.56 27.71
C ILE A 452 0.85 22.26 27.17
N LEU A 453 1.79 21.65 27.89
CA LEU A 453 2.38 20.37 27.50
C LEU A 453 1.33 19.24 27.47
N ILE A 454 0.43 19.17 28.45
CA ILE A 454 -0.68 18.19 28.43
C ILE A 454 -1.58 18.41 27.21
N ILE A 455 -1.96 19.67 26.92
CA ILE A 455 -2.79 20.03 25.76
C ILE A 455 -2.09 19.64 24.46
N ILE A 456 -0.81 19.99 24.29
CA ILE A 456 -0.02 19.61 23.12
C ILE A 456 0.07 18.09 23.00
N TYR A 457 0.35 17.37 24.07
CA TYR A 457 0.38 15.90 24.05
C TYR A 457 -0.97 15.33 23.61
N TYR A 458 -2.07 15.87 24.12
CA TYR A 458 -3.41 15.40 23.81
C TYR A 458 -3.77 15.60 22.33
N PHE A 459 -3.54 16.79 21.78
CA PHE A 459 -3.94 17.12 20.40
C PHE A 459 -2.89 16.77 19.34
N ALA A 460 -1.63 16.55 19.71
CA ALA A 460 -0.60 16.19 18.74
C ALA A 460 -0.86 14.80 18.15
N THR A 461 -0.97 14.75 16.83
CA THR A 461 -0.95 13.51 16.03
C THR A 461 0.41 13.29 15.37
N TRP A 462 1.29 14.29 15.41
CA TRP A 462 2.62 14.25 14.82
C TRP A 462 3.65 13.70 15.83
N PRO A 463 4.25 12.51 15.61
CA PRO A 463 5.12 11.84 16.59
C PRO A 463 6.31 12.68 17.08
N PRO A 464 6.98 13.50 16.24
CA PRO A 464 8.02 14.40 16.73
C PRO A 464 7.51 15.39 17.78
N LEU A 465 6.35 16.03 17.58
CA LEU A 465 5.79 16.96 18.57
C LEU A 465 5.42 16.26 19.89
N ILE A 466 4.97 15.01 19.83
CA ILE A 466 4.74 14.18 21.03
C ILE A 466 6.06 13.95 21.77
N GLY A 467 7.11 13.49 21.07
CA GLY A 467 8.43 13.27 21.67
C GLY A 467 9.04 14.54 22.29
N LEU A 468 8.81 15.68 21.65
CA LEU A 468 9.24 16.99 22.13
C LEU A 468 8.50 17.44 23.38
N CYS A 469 7.19 17.23 23.42
CA CYS A 469 6.39 17.46 24.60
C CYS A 469 6.92 16.64 25.81
N LEU A 470 7.27 15.38 25.58
CA LEU A 470 7.85 14.50 26.61
C LEU A 470 9.22 14.97 27.10
N ILE A 471 10.08 15.45 26.21
CA ILE A 471 11.39 16.01 26.59
C ILE A 471 11.22 17.29 27.43
N ALA A 472 10.32 18.19 27.01
CA ALA A 472 10.03 19.41 27.76
C ALA A 472 9.44 19.10 29.14
N ALA A 473 8.52 18.13 29.22
CA ALA A 473 7.98 17.63 30.48
C ALA A 473 9.10 17.05 31.36
N ALA A 474 9.99 16.22 30.80
CA ALA A 474 11.14 15.66 31.53
C ALA A 474 12.08 16.73 32.08
N VAL A 475 12.29 17.85 31.38
CA VAL A 475 13.10 18.98 31.88
C VAL A 475 12.42 19.67 33.06
N VAL A 476 11.11 19.92 32.99
CA VAL A 476 10.34 20.53 34.08
C VAL A 476 10.29 19.59 35.29
N ILE A 477 10.04 18.30 35.06
CA ILE A 477 9.98 17.24 36.08
C ILE A 477 11.37 17.02 36.71
N TYR A 478 12.44 17.05 35.93
CA TYR A 478 13.80 16.93 36.44
C TYR A 478 14.17 18.06 37.42
N ALA A 479 13.62 19.26 37.21
CA ALA A 479 13.80 20.37 38.13
C ALA A 479 12.98 20.24 39.42
N ARG A 480 11.81 19.59 39.37
CA ARG A 480 10.98 19.31 40.55
C ARG A 480 10.24 17.96 40.41
N PRO A 481 10.86 16.85 40.88
CA PRO A 481 10.37 15.49 40.57
C PRO A 481 8.95 15.20 41.06
N ILE A 482 8.54 15.86 42.14
CA ILE A 482 7.18 15.78 42.69
C ILE A 482 6.10 16.19 41.69
N ASP A 483 6.39 17.15 40.80
CA ASP A 483 5.45 17.60 39.79
C ASP A 483 5.19 16.49 38.75
N GLY A 484 6.18 15.64 38.46
CA GLY A 484 6.02 14.49 37.57
C GLY A 484 5.17 13.37 38.16
N VAL A 485 5.31 13.12 39.47
CA VAL A 485 4.46 12.15 40.19
C VAL A 485 3.02 12.64 40.26
N ILE A 486 2.81 13.93 40.58
CA ILE A 486 1.49 14.55 40.59
C ILE A 486 0.87 14.51 39.20
N LEU A 487 1.64 14.83 38.16
CA LEU A 487 1.18 14.78 36.77
C LEU A 487 0.79 13.36 36.36
N ALA A 488 1.62 12.36 36.68
CA ALA A 488 1.31 10.96 36.39
C ALA A 488 0.01 10.53 37.06
N ALA A 489 -0.21 10.90 38.33
CA ALA A 489 -1.44 10.62 39.07
C ALA A 489 -2.67 11.29 38.45
N LEU A 490 -2.56 12.56 38.07
CA LEU A 490 -3.64 13.32 37.40
C LEU A 490 -3.99 12.76 36.02
N LEU A 491 -3.04 12.07 35.36
CA LEU A 491 -3.23 11.48 34.04
C LEU A 491 -3.75 10.03 34.07
N ILE A 492 -3.90 9.41 35.25
CA ILE A 492 -4.45 8.04 35.39
C ILE A 492 -5.86 7.90 34.78
N PRO A 493 -6.81 8.84 34.99
CA PRO A 493 -8.14 8.73 34.37
C PRO A 493 -8.12 8.77 32.83
N PHE A 494 -7.03 9.24 32.23
CA PHE A 494 -6.83 9.33 30.78
C PHE A 494 -6.00 8.15 30.23
N HIS A 495 -5.90 7.04 30.95
CA HIS A 495 -5.11 5.87 30.55
C HIS A 495 -5.45 5.37 29.13
N PHE A 496 -6.73 5.34 28.77
CA PHE A 496 -7.20 4.87 27.45
C PHE A 496 -6.97 5.85 26.31
N GLN A 497 -6.48 7.06 26.60
CA GLN A 497 -6.10 8.06 25.59
C GLN A 497 -4.61 7.90 25.20
N HIS A 498 -4.22 6.65 24.89
CA HIS A 498 -2.84 6.34 24.51
C HIS A 498 -2.50 6.94 23.14
N LYS A 499 -1.21 7.24 22.96
CA LYS A 499 -0.68 7.60 21.65
C LYS A 499 -0.11 6.36 21.00
N ASP A 500 -0.62 6.05 19.81
CA ASP A 500 -0.14 4.96 18.99
C ASP A 500 1.01 5.47 18.11
N ILE A 501 2.22 5.09 18.50
CA ILE A 501 3.41 5.34 17.71
C ILE A 501 3.58 4.13 16.78
N ASN A 502 3.11 4.28 15.55
CA ASN A 502 3.28 3.28 14.51
C ASN A 502 4.76 3.25 14.09
N LEU A 503 5.49 2.28 14.64
CA LEU A 503 6.82 1.93 14.20
C LEU A 503 6.69 0.87 13.08
N VAL A 504 7.74 0.71 12.30
CA VAL A 504 7.72 -0.08 11.06
C VAL A 504 7.17 -1.50 11.24
N ALA A 505 7.43 -2.13 12.40
CA ALA A 505 7.08 -3.53 12.65
C ALA A 505 6.06 -3.74 13.79
N PHE A 506 5.72 -2.70 14.55
CA PHE A 506 4.77 -2.78 15.66
C PHE A 506 4.26 -1.39 16.05
N THR A 507 3.08 -1.34 16.65
CA THR A 507 2.53 -0.12 17.23
C THR A 507 2.86 -0.07 18.71
N LEU A 508 3.58 0.97 19.14
CA LEU A 508 3.82 1.23 20.56
C LEU A 508 2.73 2.17 21.08
N SER A 509 1.82 1.65 21.89
CA SER A 509 0.82 2.45 22.58
C SER A 509 1.41 3.00 23.88
N LEU A 510 1.55 4.33 23.97
CA LEU A 510 2.09 5.00 25.14
C LEU A 510 0.98 5.78 25.87
N PRO A 511 0.48 5.29 27.03
CA PRO A 511 -0.48 6.04 27.83
C PRO A 511 0.17 7.30 28.46
N PRO A 512 -0.57 8.41 28.59
CA PRO A 512 -0.04 9.69 29.10
C PRO A 512 0.59 9.57 30.51
N ALA A 513 -0.02 8.78 31.40
CA ALA A 513 0.49 8.54 32.74
C ALA A 513 1.84 7.81 32.74
N HIS A 514 2.04 6.84 31.82
CA HIS A 514 3.31 6.13 31.67
C HIS A 514 4.39 7.05 31.13
N ALA A 515 4.04 7.93 30.19
CA ALA A 515 4.97 8.90 29.64
C ALA A 515 5.44 9.92 30.69
N ALA A 516 4.52 10.41 31.54
CA ALA A 516 4.86 11.27 32.67
C ALA A 516 5.74 10.55 33.72
N LEU A 517 5.49 9.27 33.98
CA LEU A 517 6.30 8.47 34.88
C LEU A 517 7.72 8.25 34.34
N LEU A 518 7.87 7.91 33.05
CA LEU A 518 9.17 7.76 32.39
C LEU A 518 10.01 9.05 32.46
N ALA A 519 9.36 10.20 32.37
CA ALA A 519 9.99 11.51 32.51
C ALA A 519 10.56 11.78 33.92
N THR A 520 10.18 11.00 34.95
CA THR A 520 10.74 11.09 36.32
C THR A 520 12.04 10.31 36.52
N VAL A 521 12.35 9.35 35.64
CA VAL A 521 13.50 8.43 35.79
C VAL A 521 14.85 9.17 35.95
N PRO A 522 15.17 10.21 35.16
CA PRO A 522 16.43 10.93 35.32
C PRO A 522 16.60 11.61 36.68
N ALA A 523 15.49 12.03 37.31
CA ALA A 523 15.52 12.62 38.64
C ALA A 523 15.77 11.58 39.75
N LEU A 524 15.16 10.40 39.63
CA LEU A 524 15.36 9.28 40.56
C LEU A 524 16.81 8.77 40.54
N ILE A 525 17.43 8.72 39.36
CA ILE A 525 18.85 8.34 39.21
C ILE A 525 19.77 9.35 39.93
N ARG A 526 19.41 10.64 39.93
CA ARG A 526 20.18 11.69 40.63
C ARG A 526 20.05 11.59 42.15
N SER A 527 18.85 11.32 42.68
CA SER A 527 18.67 11.19 44.14
C SER A 527 19.50 10.06 44.72
N HIS A 528 19.74 8.98 43.96
CA HIS A 528 20.62 7.87 44.38
C HIS A 528 22.13 8.17 44.33
N ARG A 529 22.57 9.21 43.60
CA ARG A 529 23.99 9.57 43.48
C ARG A 529 24.45 10.65 44.47
N SER A 530 23.55 11.19 45.29
CA SER A 530 23.92 12.14 46.34
C SER A 530 24.38 11.36 47.58
N PRO A 531 25.63 11.49 48.06
CA PRO A 531 26.05 10.86 49.31
C PRO A 531 25.21 11.42 50.46
N THR A 532 24.71 10.52 51.31
CA THR A 532 23.99 10.84 52.54
C THR A 532 24.83 11.81 53.39
N PRO A 533 24.26 12.92 53.89
CA PRO A 533 24.98 13.76 54.83
C PRO A 533 25.25 12.94 56.09
N SER A 534 26.52 12.82 56.47
CA SER A 534 26.94 12.21 57.72
C SER A 534 26.20 12.91 58.88
N LEU A 535 25.40 12.13 59.62
CA LEU A 535 24.87 12.53 60.92
C LEU A 535 26.07 12.86 61.83
N GLN A 536 26.38 14.15 61.98
CA GLN A 536 27.25 14.61 63.06
C GLN A 536 26.50 14.42 64.37
N SER A 537 26.98 13.47 65.16
CA SER A 537 26.60 13.26 66.56
C SER A 537 26.86 14.53 67.38
N PRO A 538 25.95 14.93 68.30
CA PRO A 538 26.23 15.97 69.26
C PRO A 538 27.20 15.40 70.31
N VAL A 539 28.36 16.02 70.48
CA VAL A 539 29.27 15.74 71.60
C VAL A 539 28.79 16.55 72.81
N PRO A 540 28.73 15.96 74.01
CA PRO A 540 28.20 16.59 75.22
C PRO A 540 29.05 17.75 75.74
#